data_AF-A0A1G8K457-F1
#
_entry.id   AF-A0A1G8K457-F1
#
_cell.length_a   1.000
_cell.length_b   1.000
_cell.length_c   1.000
_cell.angle_alpha   90.00
_cell.angle_beta   90.00
_cell.angle_gamma   90.00
#
_symmetry.space_group_name_H-M   'P 1'
#
loop_
_entity.id
_entity.type
_entity.pdbx_description
1 polymer ?
#
loop_
_entity_poly.entity_id
_entity_poly.type
_entity_poly.pdbx_seq_one_letter_code
_entity_poly.pdbx_strand_id
1 'polypeptide(L)'
;MNKLGTGLTVWSVFLVTMGMLFPLPTTTDTGVLGQILQSITIYGFFSLTPIVFYGSFLSLASDWIARKLKYHVQLLSFFFHIGGACTAYFITNSLDITIMAVLAAALFFLADRFYLLLKHSSKRYDLIQNVPIVCGFIGVTMMVFGSAI
;
A
#
# COMPACT_ATOMS: atom_id res chain seq x y z
N MET A 1 1.72 2.52 -15.50
CA MET A 1 2.82 1.87 -14.78
C MET A 1 2.36 0.48 -14.36
N ASN A 2 3.27 -0.43 -14.00
CA ASN A 2 2.87 -1.74 -13.46
C ASN A 2 2.15 -1.54 -12.12
N LYS A 3 0.85 -1.91 -12.06
CA LYS A 3 0.01 -1.75 -10.85
C LYS A 3 0.53 -2.57 -9.68
N LEU A 4 1.06 -3.78 -9.94
CA LEU A 4 1.70 -4.59 -8.92
C LEU A 4 2.94 -3.89 -8.35
N GLY A 5 3.68 -3.16 -9.19
CA GLY A 5 4.77 -2.30 -8.73
C GLY A 5 4.28 -1.19 -7.80
N THR A 6 3.23 -0.45 -8.19
CA THR A 6 2.60 0.53 -7.30
C THR A 6 2.18 -0.14 -5.97
N GLY A 7 1.58 -1.32 -6.03
CA GLY A 7 1.18 -2.09 -4.85
C GLY A 7 2.34 -2.45 -3.94
N LEU A 8 3.49 -2.86 -4.49
CA LEU A 8 4.71 -3.12 -3.72
C LEU A 8 5.23 -1.87 -3.01
N THR A 9 5.23 -0.72 -3.69
CA THR A 9 5.60 0.56 -3.06
C THR A 9 4.66 0.88 -1.90
N VAL A 10 3.35 0.82 -2.16
CA VAL A 10 2.32 1.15 -1.17
C VAL A 10 2.41 0.23 0.04
N TRP A 11 2.58 -1.07 -0.20
CA TRP A 11 2.76 -2.07 0.85
C TRP A 11 4.01 -1.79 1.70
N SER A 12 5.13 -1.45 1.05
CA SER A 12 6.39 -1.14 1.75
C SER A 12 6.30 0.14 2.58
N VAL A 13 5.62 1.17 2.07
CA VAL A 13 5.35 2.40 2.85
C VAL A 13 4.38 2.11 3.99
N PHE A 14 3.36 1.30 3.73
CA PHE A 14 2.34 0.94 4.71
C PHE A 14 2.95 0.19 5.90
N LEU A 15 3.73 -0.86 5.68
CA LEU A 15 4.32 -1.64 6.79
C LEU A 15 5.24 -0.80 7.68
N VAL A 16 6.04 0.10 7.08
CA VAL A 16 6.93 1.00 7.85
C VAL A 16 6.11 2.00 8.65
N THR A 17 5.15 2.66 8.00
CA THR A 17 4.32 3.68 8.65
C THR A 17 3.49 3.07 9.78
N MET A 18 2.88 1.90 9.54
CA MET A 18 2.07 1.22 10.52
C MET A 18 2.91 0.69 11.68
N GLY A 19 4.04 0.05 11.42
CA GLY A 19 4.89 -0.47 12.49
C GLY A 19 5.50 0.61 13.38
N MET A 20 5.81 1.79 12.81
CA MET A 20 6.34 2.92 13.59
C MET A 20 5.28 3.65 14.41
N LEU A 21 4.08 3.88 13.84
CA LEU A 21 3.04 4.67 14.49
C LEU A 21 2.12 3.85 15.39
N PHE A 22 1.95 2.57 15.08
CA PHE A 22 1.02 1.66 15.75
C PHE A 22 1.70 0.32 16.05
N PRO A 23 2.79 0.29 16.85
CA PRO A 23 3.40 -0.97 17.25
C PRO A 23 2.39 -1.83 18.02
N LEU A 24 2.23 -3.07 17.58
CA LEU A 24 1.41 -4.08 18.23
C LEU A 24 2.12 -4.57 19.49
N PRO A 25 1.42 -4.66 20.63
CA PRO A 25 1.98 -5.26 21.83
C PRO A 25 2.26 -6.74 21.58
N THR A 26 3.51 -7.14 21.77
CA THR A 26 3.97 -8.52 21.62
C THR A 26 4.05 -9.21 22.96
N THR A 27 3.99 -10.55 22.97
CA THR A 27 4.07 -11.36 24.20
C THR A 27 5.48 -11.45 24.77
N THR A 28 6.48 -11.00 24.02
CA THR A 28 7.87 -10.91 24.41
C THR A 28 8.18 -9.52 24.98
N ASP A 29 8.90 -9.48 26.10
CA ASP A 29 9.44 -8.25 26.73
C ASP A 29 10.57 -7.64 25.86
N THR A 30 10.24 -7.30 24.62
CA THR A 30 11.13 -6.55 23.75
C THR A 30 10.99 -5.06 24.05
N GLY A 31 12.11 -4.34 23.99
CA GLY A 31 12.08 -2.88 24.06
C GLY A 31 11.29 -2.29 22.89
N VAL A 32 10.98 -0.98 22.96
CA VAL A 32 10.17 -0.26 21.96
C VAL A 32 10.60 -0.52 20.51
N LEU A 33 11.91 -0.58 20.25
CA LEU A 33 12.44 -0.87 18.92
C LEU A 33 12.10 -2.30 18.44
N GLY A 34 12.15 -3.29 19.32
CA GLY A 34 11.78 -4.67 19.00
C GLY A 34 10.30 -4.80 18.65
N GLN A 35 9.42 -4.13 19.42
CA GLN A 35 7.99 -4.09 19.13
C GLN A 35 7.68 -3.48 17.76
N ILE A 36 8.35 -2.38 17.38
CA ILE A 36 8.22 -1.77 16.05
C ILE A 36 8.61 -2.77 14.94
N LEU A 37 9.74 -3.45 15.09
CA LEU A 37 10.26 -4.38 14.09
C LEU A 37 9.39 -5.64 13.96
N GLN A 38 8.90 -6.18 15.07
CA GLN A 38 7.93 -7.29 15.06
C GLN A 38 6.59 -6.86 14.44
N SER A 39 6.14 -5.64 14.72
CA SER A 39 4.92 -5.08 14.10
C SER A 39 5.04 -4.90 12.60
N ILE A 40 6.19 -4.44 12.11
CA ILE A 40 6.50 -4.39 10.67
C ILE A 40 6.34 -5.77 10.03
N THR A 41 6.78 -6.82 10.69
CA THR A 41 6.65 -8.21 10.22
C THR A 41 5.20 -8.63 10.13
N ILE A 42 4.42 -8.40 11.20
CA ILE A 42 3.01 -8.76 11.26
C ILE A 42 2.22 -8.01 10.18
N TYR A 43 2.34 -6.67 10.13
CA TYR A 43 1.69 -5.87 9.11
C TYR A 43 2.13 -6.27 7.71
N GLY A 44 3.42 -6.50 7.50
CA GLY A 44 3.96 -6.94 6.22
C GLY A 44 3.30 -8.22 5.73
N PHE A 45 3.19 -9.25 6.58
CA PHE A 45 2.61 -10.54 6.21
C PHE A 45 1.12 -10.44 5.91
N PHE A 46 0.34 -9.83 6.81
CA PHE A 46 -1.11 -9.75 6.66
C PHE A 46 -1.56 -8.75 5.59
N SER A 47 -0.76 -7.71 5.31
CA SER A 47 -1.11 -6.68 4.34
C SER A 47 -0.62 -6.96 2.92
N LEU A 48 0.32 -7.90 2.72
CA LEU A 48 0.87 -8.20 1.39
C LEU A 48 -0.23 -8.56 0.39
N THR A 49 -1.06 -9.55 0.74
CA THR A 49 -2.13 -10.00 -0.14
C THR A 49 -3.18 -8.91 -0.44
N PRO A 50 -3.78 -8.27 0.59
CA PRO A 50 -4.80 -7.26 0.36
C PRO A 50 -4.27 -5.99 -0.31
N ILE A 51 -3.03 -5.56 -0.06
CA ILE A 51 -2.48 -4.35 -0.68
C ILE A 51 -1.91 -4.64 -2.08
N VAL A 52 -1.01 -5.62 -2.19
CA VAL A 52 -0.28 -5.86 -3.45
C VAL A 52 -1.18 -6.49 -4.50
N PHE A 53 -2.00 -7.48 -4.17
CA PHE A 53 -2.85 -8.13 -5.18
C PHE A 53 -4.21 -7.45 -5.28
N TYR A 54 -4.97 -7.41 -4.18
CA TYR A 54 -6.32 -6.86 -4.21
C TYR A 54 -6.31 -5.35 -4.49
N GLY A 55 -5.47 -4.57 -3.82
CA GLY A 55 -5.30 -3.13 -4.08
C GLY A 55 -4.89 -2.83 -5.52
N SER A 56 -3.95 -3.58 -6.09
CA SER A 56 -3.56 -3.43 -7.50
C SER A 56 -4.69 -3.73 -8.48
N PHE A 57 -5.46 -4.78 -8.21
CA PHE A 57 -6.63 -5.14 -9.03
C PHE A 57 -7.70 -4.06 -8.95
N LEU A 58 -8.04 -3.62 -7.73
CA LEU A 58 -9.02 -2.55 -7.51
C LEU A 58 -8.58 -1.25 -8.18
N SER A 59 -7.29 -0.93 -8.12
CA SER A 59 -6.73 0.25 -8.78
C SER A 59 -6.83 0.18 -10.30
N LEU A 60 -6.57 -0.98 -10.88
CA LEU A 60 -6.72 -1.23 -12.31
C LEU A 60 -8.18 -1.09 -12.74
N ALA A 61 -9.11 -1.68 -11.99
CA ALA A 61 -10.54 -1.60 -12.24
C ALA A 61 -11.05 -0.16 -12.13
N SER A 62 -10.68 0.56 -11.06
CA SER A 62 -11.07 1.94 -10.81
C SER A 62 -10.66 2.88 -11.95
N ASP A 63 -9.41 2.79 -12.39
CA ASP A 63 -8.91 3.56 -13.52
C ASP A 63 -9.59 3.19 -14.84
N TRP A 64 -9.89 1.91 -15.05
CA TRP A 64 -10.59 1.43 -16.25
C TRP A 64 -12.02 1.98 -16.31
N ILE A 65 -12.76 1.94 -15.20
CA ILE A 65 -14.11 2.50 -15.11
C ILE A 65 -14.05 4.02 -15.30
N ALA A 66 -13.16 4.73 -14.59
CA ALA A 66 -13.04 6.18 -14.69
C ALA A 66 -12.73 6.66 -16.12
N ARG A 67 -11.88 5.94 -16.87
CA ARG A 67 -11.61 6.25 -18.29
C ARG A 67 -12.83 6.06 -19.19
N LYS A 68 -13.68 5.07 -18.92
CA LYS A 68 -14.91 4.87 -19.69
C LYS A 68 -15.92 6.00 -19.50
N LEU A 69 -15.96 6.61 -18.32
CA LEU A 69 -16.90 7.67 -17.98
C LEU A 69 -16.48 9.07 -18.46
N LYS A 70 -15.24 9.23 -18.97
CA LYS A 70 -14.65 10.40 -19.65
C LYS A 70 -14.64 11.76 -18.90
N TYR A 71 -15.44 11.95 -17.83
CA TYR A 71 -15.43 13.15 -16.98
C TYR A 71 -14.51 12.98 -15.78
N HIS A 72 -13.73 14.01 -15.42
CA HIS A 72 -12.93 14.09 -14.18
C HIS A 72 -12.24 12.77 -13.78
N VAL A 73 -11.54 12.13 -14.72
CA VAL A 73 -11.00 10.76 -14.59
C VAL A 73 -10.24 10.53 -13.27
N GLN A 74 -9.50 11.54 -12.80
CA GLN A 74 -8.74 11.42 -11.55
C GLN A 74 -9.64 11.39 -10.31
N LEU A 75 -10.62 12.29 -10.23
CA LEU A 75 -11.54 12.38 -9.10
C LEU A 75 -12.41 11.12 -9.01
N LEU A 76 -12.92 10.64 -10.16
CA LEU A 76 -13.66 9.38 -10.25
C LEU A 76 -12.80 8.19 -9.82
N SER A 77 -11.56 8.10 -10.31
CA SER A 77 -10.65 7.01 -9.92
C SER A 77 -10.40 7.01 -8.41
N PHE A 78 -10.21 8.18 -7.79
CA PHE A 78 -10.08 8.30 -6.34
C PHE A 78 -11.31 7.76 -5.61
N PHE A 79 -12.52 8.22 -5.97
CA PHE A 79 -13.75 7.75 -5.33
C PHE A 79 -13.98 6.25 -5.53
N PHE A 80 -13.61 5.68 -6.68
CA PHE A 80 -13.67 4.23 -6.89
C PHE A 80 -12.67 3.46 -6.03
N HIS A 81 -11.47 4.00 -5.79
CA HIS A 81 -10.52 3.39 -4.85
C HIS A 81 -11.06 3.40 -3.42
N ILE A 82 -11.58 4.54 -2.96
CA ILE A 82 -12.16 4.66 -1.61
C ILE A 82 -13.40 3.77 -1.48
N GLY A 83 -14.32 3.82 -2.45
CA GLY A 83 -15.52 2.99 -2.46
C GLY A 83 -15.19 1.49 -2.48
N GLY A 84 -14.19 1.08 -3.26
CA GLY A 84 -13.69 -0.29 -3.25
C GLY A 84 -13.08 -0.69 -1.92
N ALA A 85 -12.29 0.18 -1.29
CA ALA A 85 -11.74 -0.07 0.05
C ALA A 85 -12.83 -0.21 1.12
N CYS A 86 -13.90 0.58 1.03
CA CYS A 86 -15.06 0.45 1.92
C CYS A 86 -15.74 -0.93 1.81
N THR A 87 -15.56 -1.67 0.71
CA THR A 87 -16.09 -3.04 0.61
C THR A 87 -15.47 -4.01 1.61
N ALA A 88 -14.28 -3.69 2.14
CA ALA A 88 -13.64 -4.47 3.21
C ALA A 88 -14.52 -4.56 4.47
N TYR A 89 -15.33 -3.53 4.75
CA TYR A 89 -16.25 -3.54 5.89
C TYR A 89 -17.27 -4.68 5.79
N PHE A 90 -17.87 -4.87 4.61
CA PHE A 90 -18.90 -5.90 4.42
C PHE A 90 -18.35 -7.32 4.56
N ILE A 91 -17.05 -7.51 4.30
CA ILE A 91 -16.39 -8.82 4.41
C ILE A 91 -15.92 -9.07 5.84
N THR A 92 -15.33 -8.06 6.46
CA THR A 92 -14.62 -8.22 7.75
C THR A 92 -15.46 -7.84 8.96
N ASN A 93 -16.53 -7.08 8.78
CA ASN A 93 -17.33 -6.46 9.84
C ASN A 93 -16.48 -5.70 10.88
N SER A 94 -15.32 -5.18 10.47
CA SER A 94 -14.38 -4.47 11.34
C SER A 94 -14.12 -3.06 10.80
N LEU A 95 -14.39 -2.08 11.65
CA LEU A 95 -14.16 -0.67 11.32
C LEU A 95 -12.66 -0.37 11.22
N ASP A 96 -11.83 -0.96 12.08
CA ASP A 96 -10.37 -0.79 12.07
C ASP A 96 -9.75 -1.30 10.77
N ILE A 97 -10.13 -2.51 10.33
CA ILE A 97 -9.66 -3.08 9.06
C ILE A 97 -10.13 -2.21 7.88
N THR A 98 -11.33 -1.64 7.96
CA THR A 98 -11.85 -0.75 6.93
C THR A 98 -11.07 0.56 6.85
N ILE A 99 -10.76 1.19 7.99
CA ILE A 99 -9.91 2.39 8.03
C ILE A 99 -8.55 2.09 7.40
N MET A 100 -7.95 0.95 7.76
CA MET A 100 -6.66 0.51 7.23
C MET A 100 -6.71 0.29 5.71
N ALA A 101 -7.78 -0.32 5.21
CA ALA A 101 -8.01 -0.51 3.78
C ALA A 101 -8.17 0.84 3.05
N VAL A 102 -8.90 1.80 3.64
CA VAL A 102 -9.09 3.14 3.07
C VAL A 102 -7.78 3.92 3.04
N LEU A 103 -6.97 3.85 4.10
CA LEU A 103 -5.63 4.44 4.13
C LEU A 103 -4.72 3.83 3.05
N ALA A 104 -4.73 2.50 2.91
CA ALA A 104 -3.98 1.82 1.86
C ALA A 104 -4.45 2.25 0.45
N ALA A 105 -5.76 2.40 0.23
CA ALA A 105 -6.31 2.86 -1.04
C ALA A 105 -5.97 4.32 -1.36
N ALA A 106 -5.95 5.19 -0.36
CA ALA A 106 -5.48 6.57 -0.50
C ALA A 106 -3.99 6.62 -0.87
N LEU A 107 -3.15 5.84 -0.19
CA LEU A 107 -1.73 5.68 -0.54
C LEU A 107 -1.56 5.13 -1.95
N PHE A 108 -2.40 4.19 -2.35
CA PHE A 108 -2.39 3.63 -3.71
C PHE A 108 -2.66 4.69 -4.76
N PHE A 109 -3.70 5.51 -4.55
CA PHE A 109 -4.01 6.61 -5.45
C PHE A 109 -2.88 7.63 -5.51
N LEU A 110 -2.33 8.03 -4.37
CA LEU A 110 -1.21 8.98 -4.28
C LEU A 110 0.04 8.47 -5.00
N ALA A 111 0.44 7.22 -4.74
CA ALA A 111 1.58 6.59 -5.39
C ALA A 111 1.37 6.55 -6.91
N ASP A 112 0.19 6.14 -7.38
CA ASP A 112 -0.11 6.09 -8.81
C ASP A 112 -0.02 7.47 -9.48
N ARG A 113 -0.53 8.53 -8.84
CA ARG A 113 -0.44 9.90 -9.37
C ARG A 113 1.00 10.39 -9.36
N PHE A 114 1.74 10.17 -8.28
CA PHE A 114 3.14 10.54 -8.16
C PHE A 114 3.96 9.91 -9.30
N TYR A 115 3.75 8.62 -9.56
CA TYR A 115 4.43 7.92 -10.63
C TYR A 115 4.02 8.38 -12.03
N LEU A 116 2.75 8.75 -12.25
CA LEU A 116 2.29 9.33 -13.51
C LEU A 116 2.95 10.69 -13.77
N LEU A 117 3.02 11.57 -12.76
CA LEU A 117 3.68 12.87 -12.86
C LEU A 117 5.18 12.70 -13.17
N LEU A 118 5.82 11.76 -12.46
CA LEU A 118 7.22 11.47 -12.65
C LEU A 118 7.51 10.86 -14.05
N LYS A 119 6.62 10.03 -14.60
CA LYS A 119 6.75 9.48 -15.96
C LYS A 119 6.79 10.56 -17.04
N HIS A 120 6.09 11.68 -16.84
CA HIS A 120 6.12 12.80 -17.79
C HIS A 120 7.45 13.58 -17.76
N SER A 121 8.28 13.40 -16.74
CA SER A 121 9.63 13.96 -16.68
C SER A 121 10.62 13.03 -17.41
N SER A 122 10.97 13.38 -18.64
CA SER A 122 11.78 12.57 -19.56
C SER A 122 13.14 12.11 -19.03
N LYS A 123 13.73 12.79 -18.05
CA LYS A 123 15.06 12.48 -17.51
C LYS A 123 15.09 11.44 -16.38
N ARG A 124 13.94 11.03 -15.84
CA ARG A 124 13.88 10.18 -14.63
C ARG A 124 13.19 8.84 -14.85
N TYR A 125 12.74 8.54 -16.07
CA TYR A 125 11.90 7.39 -16.40
C TYR A 125 12.50 6.05 -15.93
N ASP A 126 13.78 5.82 -16.17
CA ASP A 126 14.43 4.54 -15.80
C ASP A 126 14.59 4.37 -14.29
N LEU A 127 14.82 5.47 -13.56
CA LEU A 127 14.93 5.44 -12.11
C LEU A 127 13.58 5.08 -11.48
N ILE A 128 12.48 5.64 -12.03
CA ILE A 128 11.12 5.45 -11.55
C ILE A 128 10.66 3.99 -11.70
N GLN A 129 11.08 3.30 -12.76
CA GLN A 129 10.71 1.89 -12.97
C GLN A 129 11.26 0.96 -11.88
N ASN A 130 12.40 1.32 -11.29
CA ASN A 130 13.06 0.50 -10.27
C ASN A 130 12.63 0.83 -8.85
N VAL A 131 12.05 2.02 -8.60
CA VAL A 131 11.58 2.42 -7.25
C VAL A 131 10.66 1.36 -6.62
N PRO A 132 9.63 0.84 -7.31
CA PRO A 132 8.80 -0.24 -6.76
C PRO A 132 9.56 -1.47 -6.27
N ILE A 133 10.57 -1.89 -7.03
CA ILE A 133 11.38 -3.08 -6.73
C ILE A 133 12.25 -2.80 -5.51
N VAL A 134 12.89 -1.62 -5.46
CA VAL A 134 13.71 -1.19 -4.32
C VAL A 134 12.85 -1.07 -3.07
N CYS A 135 11.67 -0.45 -3.15
CA CYS A 135 10.74 -0.36 -2.04
C CYS A 135 10.33 -1.75 -1.54
N GLY A 136 9.90 -2.63 -2.46
CA GLY A 136 9.53 -4.01 -2.12
C GLY A 136 10.67 -4.77 -1.44
N PHE A 137 11.90 -4.64 -1.96
CA PHE A 137 13.09 -5.24 -1.36
C PHE A 137 13.35 -4.73 0.05
N ILE A 138 13.27 -3.40 0.28
CA ILE A 138 13.42 -2.80 1.62
C ILE A 138 12.32 -3.32 2.56
N GLY A 139 11.06 -3.37 2.10
CA GLY A 139 9.93 -3.87 2.88
C GLY A 139 10.13 -5.32 3.32
N VAL A 140 10.49 -6.21 2.39
CA VAL A 140 10.80 -7.62 2.69
C VAL A 140 11.99 -7.72 3.65
N THR A 141 13.05 -6.96 3.41
CA THR A 141 14.24 -6.96 4.26
C THR A 141 13.89 -6.58 5.70
N MET A 142 13.11 -5.51 5.88
CA MET A 142 12.66 -5.08 7.21
C MET A 142 11.78 -6.11 7.92
N MET A 143 10.90 -6.80 7.20
CA MET A 143 10.13 -7.90 7.77
C MET A 143 11.02 -9.07 8.21
N VAL A 144 12.00 -9.45 7.39
CA VAL A 144 12.91 -10.55 7.73
C VAL A 144 13.72 -10.18 8.97
N PHE A 145 14.26 -8.96 9.04
CA PHE A 145 14.96 -8.50 10.24
C PHE A 145 14.06 -8.47 11.47
N GLY A 146 12.82 -7.99 11.35
CA GLY A 146 11.88 -7.96 12.46
C GLY A 146 11.45 -9.35 12.95
N SER A 147 11.42 -10.35 12.06
CA SER A 147 11.11 -11.73 12.43
C SER A 147 12.25 -12.45 13.17
N ALA A 148 13.47 -11.92 13.11
CA ALA A 148 14.67 -12.49 13.71
C ALA A 148 14.98 -11.92 15.11
N ILE A 149 14.11 -11.05 15.63
CA ILE A 149 14.20 -10.39 16.95
C ILE A 149 13.13 -10.95 17.86
#